data_AF-D0MJK9-F1
#
_entry.id   AF-D0MJK9-F1
#
_cell.length_a   1.000
_cell.length_b   1.000
_cell.length_c   1.000
_cell.angle_alpha   90.00
_cell.angle_beta   90.00
_cell.angle_gamma   90.00
#
_symmetry.space_group_name_H-M   'P 1'
#
loop_
_entity.id
_entity.type
_entity.pdbx_description
1 polymer ?
#
loop_
_entity_poly.entity_id
_entity_poly.type
_entity_poly.pdbx_seq_one_letter_code
_entity_poly.pdbx_strand_id
1 'polypeptide(L)'
;MSETRCMAGRLQELALLYLIAASREGLPVGDGRLEAVIDQLQARCPTIPPDQLRALVLEAFDVLLAAEDPEALLQATLEAVEPHLSQAQRQVVLHDLLRIVEADGIVMESERQLLEMVARRWGLEPPYERVRVLDPGQEGIPEVLIHLALLYLVLAHGVDHELTRQERQIIVRKLRAWCPDLTDQQLAAVLQEAIDRYAEGLTDAELRASAEAIKMALTPAQRLTAFHDLVQIANADGTFLDTEEDLLNELVDLWELGPHVDAPELSPA
;
A
#
# COMPACT_ATOMS: atom_id res chain seq x y z
N MET A 1 6.98 -15.69 -30.22
CA MET A 1 7.36 -17.02 -29.66
C MET A 1 8.74 -17.05 -28.97
N SER A 2 9.60 -16.03 -29.11
CA SER A 2 10.91 -15.99 -28.43
C SER A 2 10.92 -15.22 -27.10
N GLU A 3 9.95 -14.33 -26.86
CA GLU A 3 9.95 -13.41 -25.72
C GLU A 3 9.62 -14.10 -24.38
N THR A 4 8.68 -15.04 -24.37
CA THR A 4 8.26 -15.78 -23.16
C THR A 4 9.34 -16.73 -22.63
N ARG A 5 10.23 -17.22 -23.52
CA ARG A 5 11.35 -18.10 -23.14
C ARG A 5 12.47 -17.37 -22.40
N CYS A 6 12.65 -16.06 -22.64
CA CYS A 6 13.70 -15.28 -22.00
C CYS A 6 13.36 -14.95 -20.53
N MET A 7 12.09 -14.62 -20.25
CA MET A 7 11.61 -14.41 -18.86
C MET A 7 11.61 -15.71 -18.05
N ALA A 8 11.25 -16.85 -18.66
CA ALA A 8 11.25 -18.13 -17.97
C ALA A 8 12.65 -18.56 -17.47
N GLY A 9 13.73 -18.11 -18.12
CA GLY A 9 15.10 -18.41 -17.72
C GLY A 9 15.62 -17.62 -16.51
N ARG A 10 14.89 -16.58 -16.07
CA ARG A 10 15.24 -15.72 -14.93
C ARG A 10 14.06 -15.48 -13.99
N LEU A 11 13.19 -16.48 -13.89
CA LEU A 11 11.99 -16.44 -13.06
C LEU A 11 12.31 -16.26 -11.57
N GLN A 12 13.41 -16.87 -11.12
CA GLN A 12 13.85 -16.76 -9.73
C GLN A 12 14.26 -15.33 -9.40
N GLU A 13 15.02 -14.67 -10.27
CA GLU A 13 15.44 -13.29 -10.07
C GLU A 13 14.26 -12.30 -10.22
N LEU A 14 13.28 -12.60 -11.09
CA LEU A 14 12.03 -11.83 -11.16
C LEU A 14 11.18 -12.00 -9.91
N ALA A 15 11.04 -13.22 -9.40
CA ALA A 15 10.32 -13.48 -8.15
C ALA A 15 11.01 -12.78 -6.97
N LEU A 16 12.34 -12.79 -6.93
CA LEU A 16 13.12 -12.09 -5.92
C LEU A 16 12.90 -10.58 -5.98
N LEU A 17 12.92 -9.98 -7.17
CA LEU A 17 12.63 -8.56 -7.37
C LEU A 17 11.21 -8.20 -6.89
N TYR A 18 10.22 -9.05 -7.20
CA TYR A 18 8.83 -8.85 -6.80
C TYR A 18 8.63 -8.99 -5.29
N LEU A 19 9.32 -9.94 -4.66
CA LEU A 19 9.32 -10.09 -3.21
C LEU A 19 10.02 -8.94 -2.49
N ILE A 20 11.13 -8.43 -3.02
CA ILE A 20 11.79 -7.23 -2.48
C ILE A 20 10.85 -6.02 -2.50
N ALA A 21 10.05 -5.87 -3.56
CA ALA A 21 9.03 -4.83 -3.62
C ALA A 21 7.90 -5.06 -2.59
N ALA A 22 7.39 -6.28 -2.51
CA ALA A 22 6.30 -6.65 -1.59
C ALA A 22 6.68 -6.58 -0.09
N SER A 23 7.95 -6.77 0.24
CA SER A 23 8.47 -6.83 1.63
C SER A 23 9.24 -5.58 2.05
N ARG A 24 9.19 -4.50 1.25
CA ARG A 24 10.03 -3.30 1.48
C ARG A 24 9.71 -2.59 2.79
N GLU A 25 8.47 -2.70 3.26
CA GLU A 25 8.01 -2.16 4.55
C GLU A 25 8.26 -3.11 5.73
N GLY A 26 8.90 -4.25 5.49
CA GLY A 26 9.16 -5.28 6.48
C GLY A 26 8.23 -6.48 6.34
N LEU A 27 8.49 -7.48 7.19
CA LEU A 27 7.71 -8.71 7.28
C LEU A 27 6.75 -8.66 8.47
N PRO A 28 5.58 -9.34 8.39
CA PRO A 28 5.13 -10.20 7.29
C PRO A 28 4.63 -9.41 6.07
N VAL A 29 4.80 -9.98 4.87
CA VAL A 29 4.16 -9.46 3.64
C VAL A 29 2.66 -9.67 3.79
N GLY A 30 1.86 -8.61 3.66
CA GLY A 30 0.41 -8.73 3.70
C GLY A 30 -0.10 -9.69 2.62
N ASP A 31 -1.12 -10.51 2.95
CA ASP A 31 -1.60 -11.59 2.09
C ASP A 31 -1.90 -11.13 0.64
N GLY A 32 -2.46 -9.93 0.48
CA GLY A 32 -2.75 -9.35 -0.85
C GLY A 32 -1.50 -9.05 -1.69
N ARG A 33 -0.37 -8.69 -1.08
CA ARG A 33 0.88 -8.45 -1.81
C ARG A 33 1.52 -9.75 -2.27
N LEU A 34 1.49 -10.80 -1.44
CA LEU A 34 2.02 -12.11 -1.82
C LEU A 34 1.19 -12.74 -2.95
N GLU A 35 -0.14 -12.62 -2.88
CA GLU A 35 -1.03 -13.03 -3.98
C GLU A 35 -0.74 -12.24 -5.26
N ALA A 36 -0.56 -10.91 -5.16
CA ALA A 36 -0.21 -10.09 -6.31
C ALA A 36 1.12 -10.51 -6.95
N VAL A 37 2.14 -10.89 -6.16
CA VAL A 37 3.41 -11.44 -6.68
C VAL A 37 3.15 -12.71 -7.50
N ILE A 38 2.39 -13.66 -6.96
CA ILE A 38 2.06 -14.92 -7.64
C ILE A 38 1.26 -14.66 -8.92
N ASP A 39 0.27 -13.79 -8.88
CA ASP A 39 -0.59 -13.44 -10.01
C ASP A 39 0.19 -12.77 -11.13
N GLN A 40 1.09 -11.82 -10.82
CA GLN A 40 1.94 -11.21 -11.84
C GLN A 40 2.88 -12.26 -12.45
N LEU A 41 3.52 -13.13 -11.65
CA LEU A 41 4.38 -14.19 -12.19
C LEU A 41 3.61 -15.17 -13.08
N GLN A 42 2.39 -15.56 -12.68
CA GLN A 42 1.51 -16.45 -13.45
C GLN A 42 1.08 -15.80 -14.78
N ALA A 43 0.76 -14.50 -14.77
CA ALA A 43 0.40 -13.75 -15.97
C ALA A 43 1.55 -13.68 -16.99
N ARG A 44 2.81 -13.65 -16.52
CA ARG A 44 4.00 -13.61 -17.37
C ARG A 44 4.46 -14.99 -17.84
N CYS A 45 4.23 -16.02 -17.02
CA CYS A 45 4.60 -17.40 -17.31
C CYS A 45 3.40 -18.34 -17.20
N PRO A 46 2.38 -18.22 -18.09
CA PRO A 46 1.17 -19.05 -18.02
C PRO A 46 1.45 -20.53 -18.29
N THR A 47 2.64 -20.87 -18.79
CA THR A 47 3.09 -22.24 -19.08
C THR A 47 3.53 -23.00 -17.83
N ILE A 48 3.77 -22.31 -16.71
CA ILE A 48 4.21 -22.94 -15.46
C ILE A 48 3.00 -23.17 -14.57
N PRO A 49 2.86 -24.38 -13.99
CA PRO A 49 1.77 -24.67 -13.08
C PRO A 49 1.91 -23.85 -11.78
N PRO A 50 0.79 -23.41 -11.18
CA PRO A 50 0.79 -22.53 -10.02
C PRO A 50 1.54 -23.12 -8.81
N ASP A 51 1.53 -24.45 -8.64
CA ASP A 51 2.27 -25.12 -7.56
C ASP A 51 3.79 -24.95 -7.69
N GLN A 52 4.32 -24.96 -8.93
CA GLN A 52 5.75 -24.72 -9.18
C GLN A 52 6.10 -23.24 -9.00
N LEU A 53 5.20 -22.33 -9.35
CA LEU A 53 5.38 -20.89 -9.08
C LEU A 53 5.40 -20.61 -7.58
N ARG A 54 4.51 -21.23 -6.79
CA ARG A 54 4.52 -21.13 -5.33
C ARG A 54 5.83 -21.63 -4.74
N ALA A 55 6.31 -22.79 -5.18
CA ALA A 55 7.60 -23.33 -4.74
C ALA A 55 8.76 -22.36 -5.05
N LEU A 56 8.78 -21.79 -6.26
CA LEU A 56 9.80 -20.83 -6.68
C LEU A 56 9.74 -19.52 -5.87
N VAL A 57 8.53 -19.03 -5.58
CA VAL A 57 8.35 -17.85 -4.72
C VAL A 57 8.85 -18.14 -3.31
N LEU A 58 8.58 -19.31 -2.73
CA LEU A 58 9.10 -19.71 -1.43
C LEU A 58 10.64 -19.81 -1.43
N GLU A 59 11.24 -20.39 -2.46
CA GLU A 59 12.70 -20.44 -2.62
C GLU A 59 13.31 -19.03 -2.72
N ALA A 60 12.69 -18.12 -3.48
CA ALA A 60 13.13 -16.73 -3.56
C ALA A 60 12.94 -15.99 -2.22
N PHE A 61 11.90 -16.32 -1.47
CA PHE A 61 11.65 -15.77 -0.14
C PHE A 61 12.72 -16.23 0.86
N ASP A 62 13.15 -17.49 0.82
CA ASP A 62 14.26 -17.98 1.64
C ASP A 62 15.57 -17.24 1.34
N VAL A 63 15.84 -16.93 0.07
CA VAL A 63 17.00 -16.12 -0.33
C VAL A 63 16.92 -14.70 0.24
N LEU A 64 15.73 -14.10 0.21
CA LEU A 64 15.49 -12.78 0.78
C LEU A 64 15.69 -12.79 2.31
N LEU A 65 15.17 -13.80 3.01
CA LEU A 65 15.32 -13.94 4.47
C LEU A 65 16.78 -14.17 4.89
N ALA A 66 17.56 -14.85 4.06
CA ALA A 66 18.98 -15.13 4.32
C ALA A 66 19.90 -13.92 4.03
N ALA A 67 19.38 -12.85 3.41
CA ALA A 67 20.19 -11.71 3.02
C ALA A 67 20.50 -10.80 4.22
N GLU A 68 21.79 -10.58 4.48
CA GLU A 68 22.24 -9.63 5.51
C GLU A 68 22.02 -8.16 5.08
N ASP A 69 22.04 -7.89 3.78
CA ASP A 69 21.81 -6.57 3.18
C ASP A 69 20.79 -6.66 2.03
N PRO A 70 19.52 -6.25 2.29
CA PRO A 70 18.47 -6.25 1.28
C PRO A 70 18.73 -5.32 0.09
N GLU A 71 19.47 -4.23 0.29
CA GLU A 71 19.74 -3.25 -0.77
C GLU A 71 20.84 -3.77 -1.71
N ALA A 72 21.86 -4.44 -1.16
CA ALA A 72 22.85 -5.16 -1.96
C ALA A 72 22.21 -6.29 -2.78
N LEU A 73 21.26 -7.03 -2.19
CA LEU A 73 20.51 -8.08 -2.88
C LEU A 73 19.68 -7.51 -4.04
N LEU A 74 18.99 -6.39 -3.81
CA LEU A 74 18.22 -5.68 -4.84
C LEU A 74 19.10 -5.27 -6.02
N GLN A 75 20.26 -4.67 -5.74
CA GLN A 75 21.19 -4.27 -6.78
C GLN A 75 21.69 -5.47 -7.60
N ALA A 76 22.09 -6.56 -6.94
CA ALA A 76 22.55 -7.78 -7.61
C ALA A 76 21.44 -8.41 -8.48
N THR A 77 20.20 -8.39 -7.99
CA THR A 77 19.03 -8.89 -8.71
C THR A 77 18.76 -8.06 -9.97
N LEU A 78 18.80 -6.73 -9.86
CA LEU A 78 18.63 -5.84 -11.00
C LEU A 78 19.73 -6.06 -12.06
N GLU A 79 21.00 -6.21 -11.64
CA GLU A 79 22.12 -6.49 -12.53
C GLU A 79 21.98 -7.84 -13.26
N ALA A 80 21.43 -8.86 -12.59
CA ALA A 80 21.20 -10.17 -13.18
C ALA A 80 20.07 -10.18 -14.22
N VAL A 81 18.99 -9.44 -13.95
CA VAL A 81 17.78 -9.41 -14.79
C VAL A 81 17.94 -8.46 -15.98
N GLU A 82 18.61 -7.31 -15.79
CA GLU A 82 18.73 -6.24 -16.78
C GLU A 82 19.18 -6.68 -18.19
N PRO A 83 20.26 -7.47 -18.39
CA PRO A 83 20.73 -7.83 -19.72
C PRO A 83 19.82 -8.83 -20.45
N HIS A 84 18.89 -9.46 -19.73
CA HIS A 84 18.00 -10.50 -20.26
C HIS A 84 16.59 -9.98 -20.57
N LEU A 85 16.26 -8.74 -20.18
CA LEU A 85 14.98 -8.11 -20.49
C LEU A 85 15.10 -7.12 -21.65
N SER A 86 14.22 -7.28 -22.64
CA SER A 86 14.00 -6.25 -23.67
C SER A 86 13.37 -4.99 -23.06
N GLN A 87 13.43 -3.87 -23.78
CA GLN A 87 12.85 -2.61 -23.30
C GLN A 87 11.33 -2.73 -23.02
N ALA A 88 10.60 -3.46 -23.88
CA ALA A 88 9.18 -3.74 -23.66
C ALA A 88 8.94 -4.61 -22.41
N GLN A 89 9.83 -5.57 -22.13
CA GLN A 89 9.74 -6.41 -20.93
C GLN A 89 10.07 -5.62 -19.66
N ARG A 90 11.03 -4.71 -19.71
CA ARG A 90 11.35 -3.83 -18.57
C ARG A 90 10.16 -2.95 -18.19
N GLN A 91 9.45 -2.39 -19.19
CA GLN A 91 8.23 -1.61 -18.95
C GLN A 91 7.14 -2.46 -18.31
N VAL A 92 6.97 -3.69 -18.78
CA VAL A 92 6.03 -4.65 -18.22
C VAL A 92 6.36 -4.99 -16.76
N VAL A 93 7.61 -5.30 -16.45
CA VAL A 93 8.06 -5.63 -15.09
C VAL A 93 7.88 -4.42 -14.16
N LEU A 94 8.10 -3.20 -14.65
CA LEU A 94 7.86 -1.98 -13.90
C LEU A 94 6.36 -1.77 -13.56
N HIS A 95 5.45 -2.12 -14.49
CA HIS A 95 4.02 -2.13 -14.22
C HIS A 95 3.59 -3.24 -13.24
N ASP A 96 4.24 -4.41 -13.32
CA ASP A 96 3.97 -5.50 -12.38
C ASP A 96 4.41 -5.10 -10.96
N LEU A 97 5.58 -4.48 -10.83
CA LEU A 97 6.05 -3.91 -9.56
C LEU A 97 5.06 -2.90 -9.00
N LEU A 98 4.54 -2.00 -9.84
CA LEU A 98 3.51 -1.04 -9.45
C LEU A 98 2.28 -1.76 -8.89
N ARG A 99 1.76 -2.78 -9.59
CA ARG A 99 0.59 -3.55 -9.11
C ARG A 99 0.84 -4.28 -7.81
N ILE A 100 2.07 -4.76 -7.58
CA ILE A 100 2.44 -5.43 -6.34
C ILE A 100 2.46 -4.45 -5.18
N VAL A 101 3.06 -3.26 -5.36
CA VAL A 101 3.07 -2.23 -4.31
C VAL A 101 1.72 -1.54 -4.15
N GLU A 102 0.84 -1.59 -5.16
CA GLU A 102 -0.54 -1.12 -5.07
C GLU A 102 -1.51 -2.20 -4.57
N ALA A 103 -1.06 -3.42 -4.31
CA ALA A 103 -1.96 -4.52 -3.94
C ALA A 103 -2.68 -4.29 -2.61
N ASP A 104 -2.05 -3.52 -1.71
CA ASP A 104 -2.66 -3.01 -0.48
C ASP A 104 -3.19 -1.57 -0.63
N GLY A 105 -3.26 -1.05 -1.85
CA GLY A 105 -3.86 0.23 -2.18
C GLY A 105 -2.99 1.46 -1.90
N ILE A 106 -1.78 1.32 -1.33
CA ILE A 106 -0.87 2.45 -1.02
C ILE A 106 0.53 2.14 -1.52
N VAL A 107 1.04 3.02 -2.38
CA VAL A 107 2.47 3.05 -2.68
C VAL A 107 3.18 3.94 -1.66
N MET A 108 3.93 3.32 -0.76
CA MET A 108 4.73 4.00 0.26
C MET A 108 5.89 4.77 -0.38
N GLU A 109 6.45 5.74 0.34
CA GLU A 109 7.60 6.52 -0.17
C GLU A 109 8.82 5.65 -0.47
N SER A 110 9.07 4.62 0.34
CA SER A 110 10.14 3.64 0.13
C SER A 110 9.96 2.84 -1.18
N GLU A 111 8.71 2.50 -1.51
CA GLU A 111 8.29 1.76 -2.70
C GLU A 111 8.29 2.65 -3.94
N ARG A 112 7.89 3.91 -3.78
CA ARG A 112 8.03 4.95 -4.80
C ARG A 112 9.49 5.13 -5.17
N GLN A 113 10.38 5.25 -4.18
CA GLN A 113 11.82 5.37 -4.41
C GLN A 113 12.39 4.14 -5.13
N LEU A 114 11.92 2.94 -4.79
CA LEU A 114 12.26 1.71 -5.52
C LEU A 114 11.82 1.80 -6.98
N LEU A 115 10.55 2.11 -7.23
CA LEU A 115 10.02 2.22 -8.59
C LEU A 115 10.77 3.29 -9.39
N GLU A 116 11.12 4.43 -8.78
CA GLU A 116 11.86 5.52 -9.42
C GLU A 116 13.28 5.08 -9.75
N MET A 117 13.94 4.40 -8.82
CA MET A 117 15.26 3.86 -9.04
C MET A 117 15.26 2.85 -10.20
N VAL A 118 14.30 1.91 -10.22
CA VAL A 118 14.17 0.91 -11.28
C VAL A 118 13.85 1.56 -12.62
N ALA A 119 12.92 2.52 -12.66
CA ALA A 119 12.57 3.27 -13.87
C ALA A 119 13.78 4.03 -14.44
N ARG A 120 14.48 4.80 -13.59
CA ARG A 120 15.69 5.55 -13.98
C ARG A 120 16.79 4.63 -14.47
N ARG A 121 17.00 3.49 -13.80
CA ARG A 121 18.01 2.50 -14.19
C ARG A 121 17.72 1.90 -15.56
N TRP A 122 16.45 1.62 -15.86
CA TRP A 122 16.05 1.05 -17.14
C TRP A 122 15.82 2.07 -18.26
N GLY A 123 16.01 3.37 -17.98
CA GLY A 123 15.76 4.45 -18.94
C GLY A 123 14.28 4.55 -19.33
N LEU A 124 13.38 4.23 -18.41
CA LEU A 124 11.94 4.29 -18.59
C LEU A 124 11.39 5.51 -17.87
N GLU A 125 10.31 6.08 -18.42
CA GLU A 125 9.51 7.02 -17.67
C GLU A 125 8.87 6.27 -16.50
N PRO A 126 8.90 6.85 -15.28
CA PRO A 126 8.20 6.26 -14.17
C PRO A 126 6.71 6.09 -14.52
N PRO A 127 6.10 4.93 -14.20
CA PRO A 127 4.72 4.63 -14.61
C PRO A 127 3.68 5.46 -13.86
N TYR A 128 4.07 6.33 -12.93
CA TYR A 128 3.16 7.23 -12.25
C TYR A 128 2.86 8.43 -13.15
N GLU A 129 1.66 8.44 -13.74
CA GLU A 129 0.85 9.64 -13.60
C GLU A 129 0.80 9.89 -12.09
N ARG A 130 1.23 11.05 -11.60
CA ARG A 130 1.14 11.36 -10.16
C ARG A 130 -0.31 11.13 -9.77
N VAL A 131 -0.62 10.00 -9.14
CA VAL A 131 -1.95 9.77 -8.58
C VAL A 131 -2.02 10.72 -7.40
N ARG A 132 -2.46 11.94 -7.70
CA ARG A 132 -2.89 12.92 -6.71
C ARG A 132 -4.03 12.25 -5.99
N VAL A 133 -3.74 11.68 -4.83
CA VAL A 133 -4.79 11.04 -4.05
C VAL A 133 -5.80 12.12 -3.62
N LEU A 134 -5.28 13.31 -3.33
CA LEU A 134 -6.04 14.54 -3.19
C LEU A 134 -5.32 15.64 -3.98
N ASP A 135 -6.04 16.35 -4.85
CA ASP A 135 -5.53 17.59 -5.44
C ASP A 135 -5.81 18.71 -4.42
N PRO A 136 -4.79 19.31 -3.78
CA PRO A 136 -5.01 20.48 -2.96
C PRO A 136 -5.37 21.63 -3.91
N GLY A 137 -6.66 21.75 -4.22
CA GLY A 137 -7.22 22.96 -4.82
C GLY A 137 -6.68 24.17 -4.05
N GLN A 138 -6.29 25.20 -4.79
CA GLN A 138 -5.58 26.37 -4.28
C GLN A 138 -6.14 26.84 -2.92
N GLU A 139 -5.24 26.95 -1.95
CA GLU A 139 -5.42 27.50 -0.58
C GLU A 139 -6.09 26.59 0.46
N GLY A 140 -5.29 25.68 1.05
CA GLY A 140 -5.63 25.09 2.34
C GLY A 140 -5.03 23.70 2.56
N ILE A 141 -4.93 23.32 3.83
CA ILE A 141 -4.79 21.93 4.23
C ILE A 141 -6.09 21.21 3.85
N PRO A 142 -6.07 20.08 3.11
CA PRO A 142 -7.29 19.34 2.80
C PRO A 142 -7.98 18.87 4.08
N GLU A 143 -9.24 19.27 4.31
CA GLU A 143 -10.03 18.88 5.49
C GLU A 143 -10.12 17.35 5.66
N VAL A 144 -10.15 16.63 4.54
CA VAL A 144 -10.10 15.15 4.52
C VAL A 144 -8.84 14.58 5.16
N LEU A 145 -7.68 15.27 5.09
CA LEU A 145 -6.47 14.83 5.80
C LEU A 145 -6.60 15.03 7.31
N ILE A 146 -7.31 16.06 7.75
CA ILE A 146 -7.62 16.28 9.18
C ILE A 146 -8.56 15.16 9.66
N HIS A 147 -9.60 14.82 8.90
CA HIS A 147 -10.48 13.70 9.23
C HIS A 147 -9.74 12.35 9.23
N LEU A 148 -8.83 12.10 8.29
CA LEU A 148 -8.00 10.89 8.28
C LEU A 148 -7.09 10.85 9.51
N ALA A 149 -6.41 11.97 9.82
CA ALA A 149 -5.59 12.08 11.01
C ALA A 149 -6.41 11.85 12.29
N LEU A 150 -7.65 12.33 12.34
CA LEU A 150 -8.57 12.11 13.45
C LEU A 150 -8.89 10.62 13.65
N LEU A 151 -9.26 9.90 12.59
CA LEU A 151 -9.52 8.45 12.66
C LEU A 151 -8.25 7.68 13.04
N TYR A 152 -7.09 8.08 12.53
CA TYR A 152 -5.80 7.51 12.89
C TYR A 152 -5.48 7.69 14.37
N LEU A 153 -5.77 8.86 14.94
CA LEU A 153 -5.58 9.12 16.37
C LEU A 153 -6.55 8.31 17.23
N VAL A 154 -7.81 8.20 16.83
CA VAL A 154 -8.82 7.43 17.57
C VAL A 154 -8.42 5.96 17.66
N LEU A 155 -7.92 5.36 16.57
CA LEU A 155 -7.39 4.00 16.61
C LEU A 155 -6.08 3.90 17.37
N ALA A 156 -5.12 4.80 17.13
CA ALA A 156 -3.84 4.73 17.82
C ALA A 156 -3.93 4.96 19.35
N HIS A 157 -4.94 5.71 19.81
CA HIS A 157 -5.09 6.09 21.22
C HIS A 157 -6.02 5.16 22.02
N GLY A 158 -6.57 4.11 21.38
CA GLY A 158 -7.55 3.21 21.97
C GLY A 158 -7.06 2.43 23.20
N VAL A 159 -5.75 2.35 23.44
CA VAL A 159 -5.14 1.35 24.33
C VAL A 159 -4.56 1.92 25.63
N ASP A 160 -3.94 3.11 25.64
CA ASP A 160 -3.15 3.57 26.80
C ASP A 160 -3.32 5.06 27.19
N HIS A 161 -4.18 5.81 26.49
CA HIS A 161 -4.29 7.26 26.62
C HIS A 161 -2.96 8.03 26.41
N GLU A 162 -1.97 7.43 25.76
CA GLU A 162 -0.70 8.08 25.43
C GLU A 162 -0.26 7.72 24.00
N LEU A 163 -0.41 8.66 23.05
CA LEU A 163 0.23 8.49 21.75
C LEU A 163 1.74 8.32 21.93
N THR A 164 2.28 7.17 21.56
CA THR A 164 3.71 6.91 21.61
C THR A 164 4.42 7.73 20.51
N ARG A 165 5.74 7.90 20.64
CA ARG A 165 6.53 8.54 19.58
C ARG A 165 6.48 7.71 18.27
N GLN A 166 6.31 6.40 18.38
CA GLN A 166 6.27 5.47 17.25
C GLN A 166 4.94 5.56 16.50
N GLU A 167 3.79 5.53 17.18
CA GLU A 167 2.47 5.76 16.54
C GLU A 167 2.42 7.10 15.83
N ARG A 168 2.89 8.18 16.47
CA ARG A 168 2.95 9.50 15.81
C ARG A 168 3.78 9.47 14.53
N GLN A 169 4.91 8.77 14.52
CA GLN A 169 5.71 8.63 13.30
C GLN A 169 4.98 7.84 12.20
N ILE A 170 4.26 6.79 12.57
CA ILE A 170 3.45 5.99 11.64
C ILE A 170 2.34 6.85 11.03
N ILE A 171 1.59 7.58 11.85
CA ILE A 171 0.52 8.49 11.42
C ILE A 171 1.07 9.55 10.47
N VAL A 172 2.16 10.22 10.83
CA VAL A 172 2.81 11.25 9.99
C VAL A 172 3.27 10.66 8.66
N ARG A 173 3.87 9.47 8.67
CA ARG A 173 4.33 8.79 7.45
C ARG A 173 3.17 8.49 6.52
N LYS A 174 2.05 7.99 7.06
CA LYS A 174 0.84 7.67 6.30
C LYS A 174 0.23 8.94 5.71
N LEU A 175 0.00 9.98 6.52
CA LEU A 175 -0.53 11.27 6.05
C LEU A 175 0.35 11.92 4.97
N ARG A 176 1.68 11.77 5.04
CA ARG A 176 2.60 12.21 3.97
C ARG A 176 2.41 11.43 2.67
N ALA A 177 2.13 10.13 2.74
CA ALA A 177 1.86 9.33 1.54
C ALA A 177 0.59 9.80 0.82
N TRP A 178 -0.42 10.23 1.58
CA TRP A 178 -1.66 10.82 1.02
C TRP A 178 -1.43 12.15 0.29
N CYS A 179 -0.50 12.97 0.76
CA CYS A 179 -0.16 14.26 0.15
C CYS A 179 1.35 14.55 0.21
N PRO A 180 2.15 14.04 -0.75
CA PRO A 180 3.61 14.19 -0.75
C PRO A 180 4.09 15.64 -0.88
N ASP A 181 3.25 16.50 -1.47
CA ASP A 181 3.58 17.90 -1.74
C ASP A 181 3.45 18.80 -0.50
N LEU A 182 2.93 18.29 0.63
CA LEU A 182 2.83 19.06 1.87
C LEU A 182 4.20 19.21 2.54
N THR A 183 4.50 20.44 2.96
CA THR A 183 5.67 20.72 3.80
C THR A 183 5.52 20.06 5.18
N ASP A 184 6.65 19.82 5.86
CA ASP A 184 6.66 19.32 7.23
C ASP A 184 5.78 20.19 8.16
N GLN A 185 5.79 21.51 7.96
CA GLN A 185 5.00 22.45 8.73
C GLN A 185 3.49 22.27 8.49
N GLN A 186 3.06 22.06 7.24
CA GLN A 186 1.64 21.83 6.93
C GLN A 186 1.17 20.48 7.48
N LEU A 187 2.00 19.45 7.39
CA LEU A 187 1.69 18.13 7.94
C LEU A 187 1.60 18.15 9.47
N ALA A 188 2.50 18.89 10.13
CA ALA A 188 2.42 19.13 11.56
C ALA A 188 1.14 19.88 11.95
N ALA A 189 0.70 20.84 11.13
CA ALA A 189 -0.56 21.56 11.35
C ALA A 189 -1.79 20.64 11.18
N VAL A 190 -1.81 19.75 10.18
CA VAL A 190 -2.86 18.70 10.05
C VAL A 190 -2.97 17.89 11.33
N LEU A 191 -1.83 17.37 11.79
CA LEU A 191 -1.80 16.49 12.96
C LEU A 191 -2.20 17.25 14.23
N GLN A 192 -1.72 18.49 14.40
CA GLN A 192 -2.06 19.31 15.56
C GLN A 192 -3.56 19.61 15.61
N GLU A 193 -4.16 20.00 14.49
CA GLU A 193 -5.61 20.24 14.40
C GLU A 193 -6.42 18.98 14.76
N ALA A 194 -6.00 17.81 14.27
CA ALA A 194 -6.66 16.56 14.62
C ALA A 194 -6.51 16.21 16.12
N ILE A 195 -5.34 16.47 16.71
CA ILE A 195 -5.11 16.30 18.15
C ILE A 195 -6.00 17.24 18.96
N ASP A 196 -6.12 18.50 18.54
CA ASP A 196 -6.92 19.51 19.24
C ASP A 196 -8.40 19.10 19.23
N ARG A 197 -8.95 18.69 18.08
CA ARG A 197 -10.33 18.17 17.97
C ARG A 197 -10.55 16.93 18.80
N TYR A 198 -9.58 16.02 18.83
CA TYR A 198 -9.65 14.83 19.65
C TYR A 198 -9.65 15.16 21.16
N ALA A 199 -8.79 16.09 21.58
CA ALA A 199 -8.66 16.52 22.97
C ALA A 199 -9.87 17.29 23.50
N GLU A 200 -10.64 17.96 22.62
CA GLU A 200 -11.91 18.61 22.96
C GLU A 200 -13.01 17.61 23.35
N GLY A 201 -12.80 16.32 23.09
CA GLY A 201 -13.73 15.25 23.43
C GLY A 201 -14.66 14.98 22.26
N LEU A 202 -14.23 14.08 21.37
CA LEU A 202 -14.99 13.71 20.20
C LEU A 202 -16.21 12.86 20.58
N THR A 203 -17.40 13.24 20.13
CA THR A 203 -18.59 12.40 20.22
C THR A 203 -18.63 11.36 19.10
N ASP A 204 -19.32 10.23 19.31
CA ASP A 204 -19.52 9.21 18.27
C ASP A 204 -20.15 9.80 16.98
N ALA A 205 -21.01 10.81 17.13
CA ALA A 205 -21.62 11.51 16.00
C ALA A 205 -20.60 12.31 15.17
N GLU A 206 -19.64 12.96 15.83
CA GLU A 206 -18.56 13.71 15.17
C GLU A 206 -17.52 12.79 14.52
N LEU A 207 -17.26 11.64 15.17
CA LEU A 207 -16.42 10.58 14.61
C LEU A 207 -17.05 10.05 13.31
N ARG A 208 -18.34 9.73 13.37
CA ARG A 208 -19.10 9.23 12.23
C ARG A 208 -19.20 10.27 11.10
N ALA A 209 -19.42 11.54 11.44
CA ALA A 209 -19.43 12.63 10.45
C ALA A 209 -18.07 12.77 9.75
N SER A 210 -16.96 12.60 10.48
CA SER A 210 -15.61 12.59 9.90
C SER A 210 -15.40 11.41 8.95
N ALA A 211 -15.86 10.22 9.33
CA ALA A 211 -15.81 9.04 8.47
C ALA A 211 -16.68 9.18 7.21
N GLU A 212 -17.84 9.82 7.31
CA GLU A 212 -18.69 10.15 6.15
C GLU A 212 -18.03 11.19 5.23
N ALA A 213 -17.37 12.21 5.80
CA ALA A 213 -16.63 13.21 5.03
C ALA A 213 -15.50 12.56 4.22
N ILE A 214 -14.78 11.60 4.81
CA ILE A 214 -13.77 10.80 4.11
C ILE A 214 -14.41 9.99 2.99
N LYS A 215 -15.53 9.30 3.24
CA LYS A 215 -16.26 8.55 2.21
C LYS A 215 -16.60 9.43 1.01
N MET A 216 -17.08 10.64 1.23
CA MET A 216 -17.47 11.56 0.15
C MET A 216 -16.28 12.15 -0.60
N ALA A 217 -15.15 12.35 0.08
CA ALA A 217 -13.95 12.90 -0.52
C ALA A 217 -13.11 11.86 -1.29
N LEU A 218 -13.14 10.60 -0.86
CA LEU A 218 -12.31 9.52 -1.41
C LEU A 218 -13.08 8.62 -2.39
N THR A 219 -12.40 8.25 -3.47
CA THR A 219 -12.85 7.20 -4.40
C THR A 219 -12.86 5.82 -3.71
N PRO A 220 -13.58 4.81 -4.22
CA PRO A 220 -13.62 3.48 -3.61
C PRO A 220 -12.25 2.85 -3.37
N ALA A 221 -11.33 2.96 -4.34
CA ALA A 221 -9.96 2.48 -4.18
C ALA A 221 -9.24 3.18 -3.02
N GLN A 222 -9.39 4.50 -2.91
CA GLN A 222 -8.81 5.28 -1.82
C GLN A 222 -9.47 4.99 -0.46
N ARG A 223 -10.75 4.61 -0.40
CA ARG A 223 -11.36 4.18 0.88
C ARG A 223 -10.73 2.89 1.39
N LEU A 224 -10.44 1.94 0.50
CA LEU A 224 -9.76 0.69 0.85
C LEU A 224 -8.34 0.95 1.38
N THR A 225 -7.60 1.82 0.69
CA THR A 225 -6.32 2.38 1.09
C THR A 225 -6.38 2.99 2.51
N ALA A 226 -7.33 3.91 2.77
CA ALA A 226 -7.50 4.54 4.08
C ALA A 226 -7.84 3.51 5.17
N PHE A 227 -8.60 2.46 4.81
CA PHE A 227 -8.94 1.38 5.71
C PHE A 227 -7.73 0.51 6.06
N HIS A 228 -6.88 0.17 5.10
CA HIS A 228 -5.63 -0.54 5.38
C HIS A 228 -4.69 0.26 6.28
N ASP A 229 -4.65 1.59 6.13
CA ASP A 229 -3.91 2.45 7.04
C ASP A 229 -4.39 2.32 8.48
N LEU A 230 -5.71 2.33 8.68
CA LEU A 230 -6.36 2.17 9.98
C LEU A 230 -6.02 0.81 10.60
N VAL A 231 -6.10 -0.29 9.83
CA VAL A 231 -5.73 -1.64 10.27
C VAL A 231 -4.25 -1.72 10.67
N GLN A 232 -3.35 -1.11 9.90
CA GLN A 232 -1.92 -1.11 10.23
C GLN A 232 -1.60 -0.29 11.48
N ILE A 233 -2.33 0.81 11.71
CA ILE A 233 -2.19 1.61 12.93
C ILE A 233 -2.69 0.82 14.14
N ALA A 234 -3.87 0.19 14.04
CA ALA A 234 -4.44 -0.64 15.11
C ALA A 234 -3.54 -1.85 15.46
N ASN A 235 -2.77 -2.38 14.50
CA ASN A 235 -1.84 -3.49 14.75
C ASN A 235 -0.43 -3.06 15.18
N ALA A 236 -0.14 -1.75 15.27
CA ALA A 236 1.22 -1.26 15.47
C ALA A 236 1.83 -1.60 16.84
N ASP A 237 0.99 -1.76 17.86
CA ASP A 237 1.37 -2.12 19.24
C ASP A 237 1.23 -3.63 19.53
N GLY A 238 0.72 -4.40 18.56
CA GLY A 238 0.49 -5.83 18.65
C GLY A 238 -0.72 -6.24 19.51
N THR A 239 -1.57 -5.31 19.92
CA THR A 239 -2.77 -5.57 20.74
C THR A 239 -4.01 -5.03 20.05
N PHE A 240 -4.77 -5.93 19.42
CA PHE A 240 -6.04 -5.56 18.79
C PHE A 240 -7.17 -5.63 19.83
N LEU A 241 -7.80 -4.50 20.14
CA LEU A 241 -8.89 -4.42 21.12
C LEU A 241 -10.28 -4.55 20.47
N ASP A 242 -11.24 -5.09 21.21
CA ASP A 242 -12.65 -5.22 20.77
C ASP A 242 -13.25 -3.88 20.28
N THR A 243 -12.88 -2.75 20.91
CA THR A 243 -13.36 -1.42 20.53
C THR A 243 -12.79 -0.92 19.21
N GLU A 244 -11.56 -1.33 18.87
CA GLU A 244 -10.94 -1.01 17.58
C GLU A 244 -11.52 -1.87 16.46
N GLU A 245 -11.80 -3.14 16.77
CA GLU A 245 -12.50 -4.07 15.89
C GLU A 245 -13.92 -3.56 15.55
N ASP A 246 -14.68 -3.10 16.54
CA ASP A 246 -16.01 -2.53 16.35
C ASP A 246 -15.98 -1.30 15.42
N LEU A 247 -15.03 -0.38 15.63
CA LEU A 247 -14.86 0.80 14.77
C LEU A 247 -14.47 0.41 13.34
N LEU A 248 -13.56 -0.55 13.16
CA LEU A 248 -13.17 -1.02 11.84
C LEU A 248 -14.33 -1.69 11.12
N ASN A 249 -15.12 -2.52 11.80
CA ASN A 249 -16.32 -3.13 11.23
C ASN A 249 -17.35 -2.08 10.81
N GLU A 250 -17.57 -1.04 11.61
CA GLU A 250 -18.46 0.07 11.26
C GLU A 250 -17.96 0.80 9.99
N LEU A 251 -16.65 0.98 9.85
CA LEU A 251 -16.05 1.61 8.68
C LEU A 251 -16.16 0.75 7.41
N VAL A 252 -16.06 -0.58 7.52
CA VAL A 252 -16.29 -1.50 6.39
C VAL A 252 -17.68 -1.31 5.81
N ASP A 253 -18.70 -1.28 6.68
CA ASP A 253 -20.09 -1.06 6.29
C ASP A 253 -20.30 0.36 5.74
N LEU A 254 -19.75 1.37 6.43
CA LEU A 254 -19.94 2.76 6.06
C LEU A 254 -19.28 3.08 4.70
N TRP A 255 -18.07 2.59 4.47
CA TRP A 255 -17.28 2.90 3.27
C TRP A 255 -17.54 1.96 2.10
N GLU A 256 -18.38 0.93 2.29
CA GLU A 256 -18.78 -0.04 1.28
C GLU A 256 -17.57 -0.85 0.76
N LEU A 257 -16.71 -1.32 1.67
CA LEU A 257 -15.44 -1.99 1.33
C LEU A 257 -15.61 -3.49 0.99
N GLY A 258 -16.83 -4.01 1.05
CA GLY A 258 -17.14 -5.39 0.66
C GLY A 258 -17.15 -5.57 -0.88
N PRO A 259 -17.04 -6.82 -1.37
CA PRO A 259 -17.18 -7.08 -2.79
C PRO A 259 -18.57 -6.62 -3.24
N HIS A 260 -18.62 -5.65 -4.16
CA HIS A 260 -19.81 -5.42 -4.96
C HIS A 260 -20.06 -6.70 -5.78
N VAL A 261 -20.84 -7.62 -5.20
CA VAL A 261 -21.57 -8.59 -6.00
C VAL A 261 -22.61 -7.77 -6.74
N ASP A 262 -22.30 -7.37 -7.96
CA ASP A 262 -23.32 -7.02 -8.95
C ASP A 262 -24.20 -8.27 -9.10
N ALA A 263 -25.22 -8.38 -8.24
CA ALA A 263 -26.26 -9.37 -8.39
C ALA A 263 -26.96 -9.03 -9.71
N PRO A 264 -26.97 -9.93 -10.71
CA PRO A 264 -27.73 -9.67 -11.92
C PRO A 264 -29.18 -9.48 -11.52
N GLU A 265 -29.77 -8.36 -11.93
CA GLU A 265 -31.19 -8.08 -11.79
C GLU A 265 -31.98 -9.29 -12.34
N LEU A 266 -32.54 -10.08 -11.43
CA LEU A 266 -33.57 -11.05 -11.77
C LEU A 266 -34.81 -10.25 -12.15
N SER A 267 -34.94 -9.91 -13.44
CA SER A 267 -36.21 -9.47 -14.03
C SER A 267 -37.28 -10.52 -13.70
N PRO A 268 -38.36 -10.15 -12.99
CA PRO A 268 -39.51 -11.04 -12.89
C PRO A 268 -40.21 -11.13 -14.26
N ALA A 269 -40.69 -12.34 -14.53
CA ALA A 269 -41.30 -12.81 -15.79
C ALA A 269 -42.52 -12.02 -16.26
#